data_AF-A0A937MC31-F1
#
_entry.id   AF-A0A937MC31-F1
#
_cell.length_a   1.000
_cell.length_b   1.000
_cell.length_c   1.000
_cell.angle_alpha   90.00
_cell.angle_beta   90.00
_cell.angle_gamma   90.00
#
_symmetry.space_group_name_H-M   'P 1'
#
loop_
_entity.id
_entity.type
_entity.pdbx_description
1 polymer ?
#
loop_
_entity_poly.entity_id
_entity_poly.type
_entity_poly.pdbx_seq_one_letter_code
_entity_poly.pdbx_strand_id
1 'polypeptide(L)'
;MSKTKFHIGNIDDMGERFVDAWERAEAGDDVNERHVTFSSWEAMSKAMSGKRLEMLRHLRRHKERSIRSLSLHLKRDYRRVHEDVTILRNAGLISQVDLTVECEVIQTEINI
;
A
#
# COMPACT_ATOMS: atom_id res chain seq x y z
N MET A 1 12.95 5.12 7.21
CA MET A 1 12.23 5.59 6.01
C MET A 1 11.88 4.35 5.20
N SER A 2 10.61 3.93 5.13
CA SER A 2 10.21 2.77 4.31
C SER A 2 9.60 3.25 3.00
N LYS A 3 10.32 3.01 1.90
CA LYS A 3 9.84 3.26 0.54
C LYS A 3 9.15 2.00 0.03
N THR A 4 7.89 2.10 -0.37
CA THR A 4 7.16 0.97 -0.96
C THR A 4 7.15 1.12 -2.48
N LYS A 5 7.77 0.16 -3.18
CA LYS A 5 7.75 0.06 -4.64
C LYS A 5 6.58 -0.82 -5.07
N PHE A 6 5.73 -0.27 -5.94
CA PHE A 6 4.58 -0.97 -6.50
C PHE A 6 4.90 -1.43 -7.92
N HIS A 7 4.62 -2.71 -8.15
CA HIS A 7 4.90 -3.41 -9.39
C HIS A 7 3.60 -3.95 -9.98
N ILE A 8 3.57 -4.10 -11.30
CA ILE A 8 2.59 -4.92 -12.00
C ILE A 8 3.35 -6.13 -12.53
N GLY A 9 2.89 -7.33 -12.20
CA GLY A 9 3.58 -8.56 -12.57
C GLY A 9 2.94 -9.79 -11.97
N ASN A 10 3.54 -10.94 -12.22
CA ASN A 10 3.11 -12.22 -11.70
C ASN A 10 3.89 -12.59 -10.42
N ILE A 11 3.66 -13.81 -9.94
CA ILE A 11 4.34 -14.33 -8.75
C ILE A 11 5.82 -14.64 -9.00
N ASP A 12 6.20 -14.95 -10.24
CA ASP A 12 7.59 -15.24 -10.63
C ASP A 12 8.42 -13.95 -10.57
N ASP A 13 7.91 -12.84 -11.15
CA ASP A 13 8.54 -11.51 -11.08
C ASP A 13 8.75 -11.06 -9.62
N MET A 14 7.81 -11.41 -8.74
CA MET A 14 7.93 -11.15 -7.30
C MET A 14 9.02 -12.04 -6.68
N GLY A 15 9.01 -13.33 -7.01
CA GLY A 15 9.97 -14.31 -6.52
C GLY A 15 11.41 -13.94 -6.88
N GLU A 16 11.65 -13.54 -8.13
CA GLU A 16 12.98 -13.09 -8.59
C GLU A 16 13.50 -11.90 -7.77
N ARG A 17 12.66 -10.88 -7.54
CA ARG A 17 13.03 -9.73 -6.68
C ARG A 17 13.33 -10.13 -5.24
N PHE A 18 12.60 -11.12 -4.71
CA PHE A 18 12.84 -11.61 -3.37
C PHE A 18 14.17 -12.36 -3.27
N VAL A 19 14.47 -13.23 -4.24
CA VAL A 19 15.75 -13.97 -4.31
C VAL A 19 16.92 -12.99 -4.45
N ASP A 20 16.85 -12.02 -5.36
CA ASP A 20 17.88 -10.98 -5.52
C ASP A 20 18.14 -10.21 -4.21
N ALA A 21 17.06 -9.78 -3.54
CA ALA A 21 17.17 -9.09 -2.25
C ALA A 21 17.79 -9.97 -1.16
N TRP A 22 17.49 -11.28 -1.16
CA TRP A 22 18.07 -12.24 -0.22
C TRP A 22 19.57 -12.42 -0.44
N GLU A 23 19.98 -12.64 -1.69
CA GLU A 23 21.40 -12.82 -2.05
C GLU A 23 22.24 -11.60 -1.68
N ARG A 24 21.73 -10.39 -1.92
CA ARG A 24 22.38 -9.14 -1.50
C ARG A 24 22.50 -9.04 0.02
N ALA A 25 21.46 -9.42 0.75
CA ALA A 25 21.50 -9.42 2.21
C ALA A 25 22.53 -10.43 2.76
N GLU A 26 22.63 -11.62 2.16
CA GLU A 26 23.67 -12.61 2.51
C GLU A 26 25.09 -12.11 2.19
N ALA A 27 25.25 -11.31 1.13
CA ALA A 27 26.51 -10.65 0.79
C ALA A 27 26.88 -9.48 1.72
N GLY A 28 25.98 -9.09 2.63
CA GLY A 28 26.20 -8.05 3.64
C GLY A 28 25.66 -6.67 3.29
N ASP A 29 24.87 -6.54 2.21
CA ASP A 29 24.21 -5.28 1.87
C ASP A 29 23.09 -4.95 2.87
N ASP A 30 22.88 -3.66 3.16
CA ASP A 30 21.72 -3.19 3.92
C ASP A 30 20.46 -3.20 3.04
N VAL A 31 19.71 -4.30 3.11
CA VAL A 31 18.48 -4.49 2.34
C VAL A 31 17.27 -4.18 3.20
N ASN A 32 16.71 -2.98 3.03
CA ASN A 32 15.45 -2.54 3.64
C ASN A 32 14.46 -2.08 2.57
N GLU A 33 13.98 -3.04 1.78
CA GLU A 33 13.08 -2.79 0.65
C GLU A 33 11.70 -3.37 0.91
N ARG A 34 10.65 -2.65 0.47
CA ARG A 34 9.27 -3.13 0.52
C ARG A 34 8.66 -3.09 -0.87
N HIS A 35 8.15 -4.24 -1.30
CA HIS A 35 7.55 -4.41 -2.62
C HIS A 35 6.09 -4.88 -2.50
N VAL A 36 5.24 -4.35 -3.35
CA VAL A 36 3.86 -4.84 -3.54
C VAL A 36 3.65 -5.08 -5.02
N THR A 37 3.20 -6.29 -5.38
CA THR A 37 2.96 -6.68 -6.77
C THR A 37 1.46 -6.80 -7.01
N PHE A 38 0.94 -6.06 -7.99
CA PHE A 38 -0.42 -6.21 -8.49
C PHE A 38 -0.42 -7.10 -9.72
N SER A 39 -1.44 -7.95 -9.87
CA SER A 39 -1.59 -8.83 -11.02
C SER A 39 -1.91 -8.10 -12.33
N SER A 40 -2.42 -6.87 -12.25
CA SER A 40 -2.73 -6.05 -13.42
C SER A 40 -2.78 -4.57 -13.09
N TRP A 41 -2.71 -3.73 -14.14
CA TRP A 41 -2.99 -2.31 -14.04
C TRP A 41 -4.38 -2.01 -13.46
N GLU A 42 -5.38 -2.81 -13.82
CA GLU A 42 -6.76 -2.63 -13.34
C GLU A 42 -6.86 -2.90 -11.84
N ALA A 43 -6.17 -3.93 -11.33
CA ALA A 43 -6.10 -4.21 -9.91
C ALA A 43 -5.43 -3.05 -9.16
N MET A 44 -4.31 -2.55 -9.67
CA MET A 44 -3.59 -1.41 -9.09
C MET A 44 -4.43 -0.14 -9.10
N SER A 45 -4.96 0.25 -10.27
CA SER A 45 -5.75 1.47 -10.44
C SER A 45 -7.03 1.46 -9.61
N LYS A 46 -7.64 0.28 -9.42
CA LYS A 46 -8.73 0.10 -8.46
C LYS A 46 -8.22 0.40 -7.05
N ALA A 47 -7.18 -0.27 -6.56
CA ALA A 47 -6.64 -0.03 -5.21
C ALA A 47 -6.22 1.42 -4.98
N MET A 48 -5.70 2.10 -6.00
CA MET A 48 -5.12 3.45 -5.94
C MET A 48 -6.03 4.56 -6.48
N SER A 49 -7.35 4.37 -6.45
CA SER A 49 -8.29 5.44 -6.83
C SER A 49 -8.04 6.76 -6.07
N GLY A 50 -8.36 7.90 -6.69
CA GLY A 50 -8.12 9.22 -6.07
C GLY A 50 -8.67 9.37 -4.65
N LYS A 51 -9.85 8.79 -4.39
CA LYS A 51 -10.51 8.76 -3.07
C LYS A 51 -9.75 7.96 -2.02
N ARG A 52 -9.06 6.89 -2.43
CA ARG A 52 -8.22 6.07 -1.55
C ARG A 52 -6.88 6.74 -1.29
N LEU A 53 -6.28 7.36 -2.31
CA LEU A 53 -5.10 8.20 -2.13
C LEU A 53 -5.35 9.37 -1.17
N GLU A 54 -6.53 9.99 -1.24
CA GLU A 54 -6.94 11.03 -0.29
C GLU A 54 -7.04 10.49 1.14
N MET A 55 -7.66 9.33 1.32
CA MET A 55 -7.72 8.65 2.62
C MET A 55 -6.33 8.35 3.19
N LEU A 56 -5.42 7.81 2.37
CA LEU A 56 -4.03 7.55 2.80
C LEU A 56 -3.32 8.84 3.22
N ARG A 57 -3.47 9.94 2.46
CA ARG A 57 -2.92 11.25 2.83
C ARG A 57 -3.50 11.79 4.14
N HIS A 58 -4.79 11.54 4.39
CA HIS A 58 -5.44 11.91 5.65
C HIS A 58 -4.86 11.12 6.82
N LEU A 59 -4.83 9.80 6.72
CA LEU A 59 -4.33 8.90 7.76
C LEU A 59 -2.83 9.11 8.07
N ARG A 60 -2.04 9.56 7.09
CA ARG A 60 -0.65 9.96 7.32
C ARG A 60 -0.48 11.21 8.20
N ARG A 61 -1.44 12.14 8.15
CA ARG A 61 -1.39 13.41 8.89
C ARG A 61 -2.19 13.36 10.19
N HIS A 62 -3.20 12.50 10.25
CA HIS A 62 -4.15 12.44 11.34
C HIS A 62 -4.33 10.99 11.78
N LYS A 63 -4.11 10.71 13.07
CA LYS A 63 -4.44 9.41 13.64
C LYS A 63 -5.94 9.33 13.87
N GLU A 64 -6.60 8.39 13.20
CA GLU A 64 -8.02 8.10 13.39
C GLU A 64 -8.21 6.96 14.39
N ARG A 65 -9.19 7.13 15.29
CA ARG A 65 -9.48 6.13 16.33
C ARG A 65 -10.41 5.02 15.84
N SER A 66 -11.14 5.24 14.75
CA SER A 66 -12.07 4.27 14.16
C SER A 66 -12.45 4.64 12.73
N ILE A 67 -12.99 3.67 11.98
CA ILE A 67 -13.56 3.88 10.64
C ILE A 67 -14.70 4.91 10.68
N ARG A 68 -15.46 4.96 11.78
CA ARG A 68 -16.53 5.95 11.98
C ARG A 68 -15.96 7.37 12.08
N SER A 69 -14.92 7.57 12.89
CA SER A 69 -14.23 8.87 13.00
C SER A 69 -13.68 9.32 11.65
N LEU A 70 -13.01 8.40 10.95
CA LEU A 70 -12.50 8.64 9.60
C LEU A 70 -13.62 9.06 8.62
N SER A 71 -14.78 8.39 8.65
CA SER A 71 -15.91 8.75 7.78
C SER A 71 -16.46 10.14 8.05
N LEU A 72 -16.51 10.56 9.32
CA LEU A 72 -16.97 11.89 9.71
C LEU A 72 -15.98 12.96 9.25
N HIS A 73 -14.68 12.75 9.47
CA HIS A 73 -13.64 13.70 9.05
C HIS A 73 -13.54 13.82 7.53
N LEU A 74 -13.62 12.70 6.80
CA LEU A 74 -13.65 12.74 5.34
C LEU A 74 -14.98 13.23 4.77
N LYS A 75 -16.03 13.41 5.60
CA LYS A 75 -17.40 13.73 5.17
C LYS A 75 -17.93 12.74 4.11
N ARG A 76 -17.68 11.46 4.33
CA ARG A 76 -18.03 10.37 3.41
C ARG A 76 -18.91 9.34 4.10
N ASP A 77 -19.71 8.65 3.30
CA ASP A 77 -20.53 7.54 3.76
C ASP A 77 -19.67 6.44 4.43
N TYR A 78 -20.11 5.97 5.60
CA TYR A 78 -19.39 4.99 6.42
C TYR A 78 -19.15 3.68 5.66
N ARG A 79 -20.15 3.17 4.93
CA ARG A 79 -20.05 1.88 4.22
C ARG A 79 -18.95 1.96 3.16
N ARG A 80 -18.91 3.06 2.39
CA ARG A 80 -17.85 3.30 1.40
C ARG A 80 -16.47 3.47 2.02
N VAL A 81 -16.37 4.12 3.17
CA VAL A 81 -15.09 4.28 3.88
C VAL A 81 -14.61 2.93 4.41
N HIS A 82 -15.51 2.11 4.94
CA HIS A 82 -15.16 0.75 5.36
C HIS A 82 -14.66 -0.10 4.20
N GLU A 83 -15.35 -0.10 3.05
CA GLU A 83 -14.91 -0.80 1.84
C GLU A 83 -13.51 -0.33 1.38
N ASP A 84 -13.27 0.97 1.38
CA ASP A 84 -11.97 1.53 1.01
C ASP A 84 -10.86 1.10 1.98
N VAL A 85 -11.13 1.10 3.29
CA VAL A 85 -10.19 0.60 4.31
C VAL A 85 -9.89 -0.87 4.08
N THR A 86 -10.90 -1.71 3.81
CA THR A 86 -10.70 -3.13 3.49
C THR A 86 -9.81 -3.32 2.27
N ILE A 87 -10.06 -2.57 1.19
CA ILE A 87 -9.26 -2.66 -0.04
C ILE A 87 -7.80 -2.26 0.22
N LEU A 88 -7.59 -1.18 0.96
CA LEU A 88 -6.24 -0.70 1.28
C LEU A 88 -5.50 -1.63 2.25
N ARG A 89 -6.21 -2.26 3.19
CA ARG A 89 -5.67 -3.32 4.05
C ARG A 89 -5.22 -4.53 3.25
N ASN A 90 -6.06 -5.01 2.33
CA ASN A 90 -5.74 -6.15 1.48
C ASN A 90 -4.54 -5.84 0.56
N ALA A 91 -4.35 -4.58 0.18
CA ALA A 91 -3.17 -4.12 -0.57
C ALA A 91 -1.93 -3.86 0.32
N GLY A 92 -2.02 -4.05 1.64
CA GLY A 92 -0.91 -3.79 2.57
C GLY A 92 -0.55 -2.31 2.73
N LEU A 93 -1.47 -1.41 2.41
CA LEU A 93 -1.28 0.06 2.49
C LEU A 93 -1.74 0.64 3.83
N ILE A 94 -2.66 -0.05 4.52
CA ILE A 94 -3.11 0.25 5.88
C ILE A 94 -2.90 -0.99 6.73
N SER A 95 -2.50 -0.79 7.99
CA SER A 95 -2.38 -1.83 9.00
C SER A 95 -3.69 -2.63 9.19
N GLN A 96 -3.55 -3.92 9.48
CA GLN A 96 -4.68 -4.81 9.74
C GLN A 96 -5.33 -4.55 11.11
N VAL A 97 -4.57 -4.01 12.06
CA VAL A 97 -5.00 -3.86 13.46
C VAL A 97 -5.57 -2.48 13.72
N ASP A 98 -5.00 -1.45 13.11
CA ASP A 98 -5.38 -0.06 13.30
C ASP A 98 -5.52 0.68 11.96
N LEU A 99 -5.54 2.02 12.00
CA LEU A 99 -5.66 2.88 10.82
C LEU A 99 -4.35 3.60 10.52
N THR A 100 -3.22 2.93 10.75
CA THR A 100 -1.89 3.45 10.39
C THR A 100 -1.54 3.12 8.95
N VAL A 101 -0.86 4.04 8.28
CA VAL A 101 -0.33 3.85 6.92
C VAL A 101 1.10 3.33 7.04
N GLU A 102 1.37 2.19 6.42
CA GLU A 102 2.66 1.50 6.57
C GLU A 102 3.74 1.98 5.59
N CYS A 103 3.39 2.86 4.65
CA CYS A 103 4.27 3.39 3.63
C CYS A 103 4.40 4.91 3.69
N GLU A 104 5.63 5.41 3.51
CA GLU A 104 5.88 6.85 3.43
C GLU A 104 5.87 7.37 1.98
N VAL A 105 6.37 6.58 1.05
CA VAL A 105 6.45 6.92 -0.37
C VAL A 105 5.92 5.74 -1.19
N ILE A 106 5.07 6.04 -2.17
CA ILE A 106 4.58 5.11 -3.17
C ILE A 106 5.28 5.46 -4.48
N GLN A 107 6.12 4.56 -4.97
CA GLN A 107 6.70 4.65 -6.31
C GLN A 107 6.07 3.56 -7.18
N THR A 108 5.69 3.91 -8.40
CA THR A 108 5.12 2.99 -9.39
C THR A 108 6.06 2.93 -10.58
N GLU A 109 6.41 1.73 -11.01
CA GLU A 109 7.13 1.48 -12.25
C GLU A 109 6.21 0.75 -13.21
N ILE A 110 6.05 1.32 -14.41
CA ILE A 110 5.23 0.75 -15.49
C ILE A 110 6.18 0.58 -16.67
N ASN A 111 6.52 -0.67 -16.98
CA ASN A 111 7.29 -1.01 -18.16
C ASN A 111 6.29 -1.29 -19.30
N ILE A 112 6.36 -0.49 -20.38
CA ILE A 112 5.53 -0.60 -21.58
C ILE A 112 6.39 -1.15 -22.72
#